data_AF-A0A918BWE8-F1
#
_entry.id   AF-A0A918BWE8-F1
#
_cell.length_a   1.000
_cell.length_b   1.000
_cell.length_c   1.000
_cell.angle_alpha   90.00
_cell.angle_beta   90.00
_cell.angle_gamma   90.00
#
_symmetry.space_group_name_H-M   'P 1'
#
loop_
_entity.id
_entity.type
_entity.pdbx_description
1 polymer ?
#
loop_
_entity_poly.entity_id
_entity_poly.type
_entity_poly.pdbx_seq_one_letter_code
_entity_poly.pdbx_strand_id
1 'polypeptide(L)'
;MRSGRRFRRGRLFLAGDAAHTYSPATGQGMNAGIQDAVNLGWKLGFATNGAGRGPAEGFDAEVLLGSYESERRAAARGRLVLTHAAFWAEASTGRFPAWLRAVAAPRAAPAFPVLLGRRRLVAEAVRVVSQLRVNYRRSPLSVEGTPPLRGAPRPGDRLPDATVGVAGAAGRLHAVLARPGVHLLLQRDAAPLPSGPWVTVLRLSNSPGRGLVAVRPDGHVGFRCAAADPVELTGWLALIGAAPSAPVGP
;
A
#
# COMPACT_ATOMS: atom_id res chain seq x y z
N MET A 1 5.38 -2.18 25.48
CA MET A 1 4.50 -2.51 24.34
C MET A 1 5.02 -3.78 23.67
N ARG A 2 4.26 -4.89 23.62
CA ARG A 2 4.77 -6.21 23.18
C ARG A 2 4.87 -6.30 21.64
N SER A 3 6.05 -6.00 21.08
CA SER A 3 6.36 -6.11 19.64
C SER A 3 6.70 -7.56 19.17
N GLY A 4 6.02 -8.56 19.73
CA GLY A 4 6.37 -9.99 19.58
C GLY A 4 5.30 -10.89 18.97
N ARG A 5 4.07 -10.42 18.72
CA ARG A 5 2.99 -11.28 18.21
C ARG A 5 3.18 -11.58 16.72
N ARG A 6 2.99 -12.85 16.34
CA ARG A 6 2.82 -13.28 14.95
C ARG A 6 1.44 -12.81 14.49
N PHE A 7 1.35 -12.28 13.28
CA PHE A 7 0.07 -11.85 12.69
C PHE A 7 -0.69 -13.03 12.10
N ARG A 8 0.01 -14.15 11.90
CA ARG A 8 -0.52 -15.36 11.30
C ARG A 8 0.00 -16.61 12.00
N ARG A 9 -0.85 -17.65 12.10
CA ARG A 9 -0.46 -19.03 12.42
C ARG A 9 -1.31 -19.99 11.60
N GLY A 10 -0.74 -20.51 10.51
CA GLY A 10 -1.48 -21.33 9.55
C GLY A 10 -2.67 -20.56 8.95
N ARG A 11 -3.89 -21.03 9.22
CA ARG A 11 -5.15 -20.40 8.78
C ARG A 11 -5.73 -19.38 9.78
N LEU A 12 -5.06 -19.14 10.90
CA LEU A 12 -5.46 -18.15 11.90
C LEU A 12 -4.74 -16.82 11.65
N PHE A 13 -5.48 -15.73 11.65
CA PHE A 13 -4.98 -14.37 11.40
C PHE A 13 -5.43 -13.43 12.53
N LEU A 14 -4.57 -12.46 12.87
CA LEU A 14 -4.88 -11.40 13.84
C LEU A 14 -4.78 -10.04 13.16
N ALA A 15 -5.75 -9.16 13.42
CA ALA A 15 -5.79 -7.78 12.91
C ALA A 15 -6.21 -6.81 14.02
N GLY A 16 -5.85 -5.52 13.88
CA GLY A 16 -6.22 -4.48 14.84
C GLY A 16 -5.67 -4.73 16.24
N ASP A 17 -6.44 -4.37 17.28
CA ASP A 17 -5.99 -4.44 18.68
C ASP A 17 -5.62 -5.86 19.15
N ALA A 18 -6.18 -6.89 18.51
CA ALA A 18 -5.78 -8.28 18.75
C ALA A 18 -4.32 -8.54 18.31
N ALA A 19 -3.86 -7.88 17.26
CA ALA A 19 -2.50 -7.99 16.73
C ALA A 19 -1.52 -7.00 17.38
N HIS A 20 -1.94 -5.77 17.64
CA HIS A 20 -1.11 -4.71 18.21
C HIS A 20 -1.95 -3.71 19.00
N THR A 21 -1.51 -3.36 20.21
CA THR A 21 -2.17 -2.33 21.03
C THR A 21 -1.39 -1.03 20.94
N TYR A 22 -1.97 0.04 20.37
CA TYR A 22 -1.34 1.37 20.30
C TYR A 22 -1.73 2.27 21.47
N SER A 23 -0.83 3.20 21.87
CA SER A 23 -1.20 4.23 22.85
C SER A 23 -2.30 5.13 22.26
N PRO A 24 -3.42 5.35 22.98
CA PRO A 24 -4.54 6.18 22.53
C PRO A 24 -4.11 7.60 22.14
N ALA A 25 -3.06 8.13 22.78
CA ALA A 25 -2.54 9.50 22.61
C ALA A 25 -2.16 9.84 21.15
N THR A 26 -1.97 8.84 20.29
CA THR A 26 -1.58 9.06 18.89
C THR A 26 -2.74 8.99 17.89
N GLY A 27 -3.93 8.53 18.29
CA GLY A 27 -5.07 8.32 17.36
C GLY A 27 -4.79 7.32 16.23
N GLN A 28 -3.71 6.53 16.34
CA GLN A 28 -3.20 5.68 15.25
C GLN A 28 -3.73 4.24 15.27
N GLY A 29 -4.37 3.81 16.37
CA GLY A 29 -4.86 2.43 16.56
C GLY A 29 -5.94 2.03 15.56
N MET A 30 -7.00 2.84 15.46
CA MET A 30 -8.11 2.59 14.52
C MET A 30 -7.65 2.57 13.06
N ASN A 31 -6.82 3.55 12.67
CA ASN A 31 -6.27 3.62 11.30
C ASN A 31 -5.42 2.38 10.97
N ALA A 32 -4.64 1.88 11.92
CA ALA A 32 -3.86 0.66 11.76
C ALA A 32 -4.77 -0.57 11.61
N GLY A 33 -5.82 -0.70 12.43
CA GLY A 33 -6.78 -1.79 12.34
C GLY A 33 -7.53 -1.82 11.00
N ILE A 34 -7.96 -0.66 10.51
CA ILE A 34 -8.60 -0.54 9.18
C ILE A 34 -7.62 -0.97 8.08
N GLN A 35 -6.37 -0.51 8.13
CA GLN A 35 -5.35 -0.91 7.14
C GLN A 35 -5.04 -2.41 7.20
N ASP A 36 -5.09 -3.02 8.37
CA ASP A 36 -4.93 -4.47 8.51
C ASP A 36 -6.09 -5.23 7.88
N ALA A 37 -7.32 -4.81 8.16
CA ALA A 37 -8.52 -5.42 7.60
C ALA A 37 -8.57 -5.29 6.08
N VAL A 38 -8.27 -4.10 5.54
CA VAL A 38 -8.20 -3.86 4.08
C VAL A 38 -7.12 -4.73 3.44
N ASN A 39 -5.94 -4.83 4.04
CA ASN A 39 -4.84 -5.64 3.50
C ASN A 39 -5.12 -7.16 3.57
N LEU A 40 -5.74 -7.63 4.64
CA LEU A 40 -6.06 -9.05 4.82
C LEU A 40 -7.27 -9.48 3.99
N GLY A 41 -8.32 -8.65 3.94
CA GLY A 41 -9.62 -9.00 3.36
C GLY A 41 -9.53 -9.41 1.89
N TRP A 42 -8.79 -8.65 1.08
CA TRP A 42 -8.63 -9.00 -0.34
C TRP A 42 -7.80 -10.27 -0.53
N LYS A 43 -6.78 -10.50 0.31
CA LYS A 43 -5.93 -11.70 0.24
C LYS A 43 -6.72 -12.95 0.60
N LEU A 44 -7.57 -12.87 1.62
CA LEU A 44 -8.50 -13.94 1.97
C LEU A 44 -9.47 -14.20 0.82
N GLY A 45 -10.11 -13.16 0.29
CA GLY A 45 -11.05 -13.28 -0.82
C GLY A 45 -10.42 -13.92 -2.07
N PHE A 46 -9.19 -13.54 -2.42
CA PHE A 46 -8.49 -14.10 -3.58
C PHE A 46 -7.98 -15.51 -3.29
N ALA A 47 -7.53 -15.81 -2.05
CA ALA A 47 -7.14 -17.16 -1.66
C ALA A 47 -8.32 -18.15 -1.68
N THR A 48 -9.50 -17.74 -1.23
CA THR A 48 -10.69 -18.59 -1.24
C THR A 48 -11.25 -18.79 -2.65
N ASN A 49 -11.31 -17.73 -3.46
CA ASN A 49 -11.78 -17.82 -4.84
C ASN A 49 -10.77 -18.50 -5.77
N GLY A 50 -9.47 -18.33 -5.52
CA GLY A 50 -8.39 -18.98 -6.27
C GLY A 50 -8.26 -20.46 -5.95
N ALA A 51 -8.46 -20.87 -4.69
CA ALA A 51 -8.41 -22.28 -4.28
C ALA A 51 -9.49 -23.16 -4.95
N GLY A 52 -10.61 -22.57 -5.38
CA GLY A 52 -11.66 -23.27 -6.13
C GLY A 52 -11.35 -23.48 -7.62
N ARG A 53 -10.25 -22.92 -8.15
CA ARG A 53 -9.88 -22.99 -9.58
C ARG A 53 -8.91 -24.11 -9.91
N GLY A 54 -8.61 -25.00 -8.96
CA GLY A 54 -7.49 -25.95 -9.04
C GLY A 54 -6.15 -25.23 -8.91
N PRO A 55 -5.01 -25.95 -8.95
CA PRO A 55 -3.71 -25.31 -9.06
C PRO A 55 -3.62 -24.61 -10.41
N ALA A 56 -4.07 -23.36 -10.48
CA ALA A 56 -3.64 -22.47 -11.55
C ALA A 56 -2.11 -22.43 -11.48
N GLU A 57 -1.43 -22.82 -12.57
CA GLU A 57 0.03 -22.85 -12.60
C GLU A 57 0.59 -21.52 -12.07
N GLY A 58 1.34 -21.59 -10.96
CA GLY A 58 1.95 -20.42 -10.33
C GLY A 58 1.15 -19.71 -9.24
N PHE A 59 -0.08 -20.12 -8.88
CA PHE A 59 -0.76 -19.59 -7.70
C PHE A 59 -0.42 -20.39 -6.43
N ASP A 60 0.23 -19.73 -5.48
CA ASP A 60 0.44 -20.26 -4.12
C ASP A 60 -0.25 -19.37 -3.08
N ALA A 61 -1.34 -19.88 -2.51
CA ALA A 61 -2.10 -19.21 -1.46
C ALA A 61 -1.24 -18.92 -0.21
N GLU A 62 -0.22 -19.72 0.09
CA GLU A 62 0.69 -19.48 1.21
C GLU A 62 1.58 -18.26 0.98
N VAL A 63 2.01 -18.00 -0.27
CA VAL A 63 2.76 -16.78 -0.61
C VAL A 63 1.86 -15.55 -0.46
N LEU A 64 0.63 -15.61 -0.99
CA LEU A 64 -0.34 -14.53 -0.89
C LEU A 64 -0.69 -14.23 0.58
N LEU A 65 -1.09 -15.23 1.36
CA LEU A 65 -1.50 -15.07 2.75
C LEU A 65 -0.31 -14.80 3.68
N GLY A 66 0.85 -15.40 3.41
CA GLY A 66 2.10 -15.15 4.13
C GLY A 66 2.58 -13.71 4.01
N SER A 67 2.30 -13.06 2.88
CA SER A 67 2.61 -11.63 2.69
C SER A 67 1.90 -10.71 3.71
N TYR A 68 0.77 -11.14 4.31
CA TYR A 68 0.09 -10.35 5.32
C TYR A 68 0.99 -10.06 6.52
N GLU A 69 1.61 -11.09 7.09
CA GLU A 69 2.45 -10.93 8.26
C GLU A 69 3.69 -10.07 7.95
N SER A 70 4.36 -10.31 6.83
CA SER A 70 5.57 -9.55 6.47
C SER A 70 5.27 -8.07 6.21
N GLU A 71 4.17 -7.77 5.51
CA GLU A 71 3.72 -6.40 5.25
C GLU A 71 3.29 -5.67 6.54
N ARG A 72 2.47 -6.32 7.38
CA ARG A 72 1.97 -5.70 8.63
C ARG A 72 3.07 -5.52 9.66
N ARG A 73 3.97 -6.48 9.80
CA ARG A 73 5.10 -6.40 10.74
C ARG A 73 6.04 -5.27 10.34
N ALA A 74 6.32 -5.09 9.04
CA ALA A 74 7.11 -3.96 8.55
C ALA A 74 6.42 -2.62 8.85
N ALA A 75 5.11 -2.51 8.59
CA ALA A 75 4.34 -1.32 8.88
C ALA A 75 4.29 -1.00 10.39
N ALA A 76 4.14 -2.01 11.25
CA ALA A 76 4.14 -1.86 12.70
C ALA A 76 5.51 -1.43 13.25
N ARG A 77 6.61 -1.94 12.69
CA ARG A 77 7.98 -1.50 13.06
C ARG A 77 8.24 -0.04 12.70
N GLY A 78 7.78 0.42 11.53
CA GLY A 78 7.91 1.83 11.13
C GLY A 78 7.18 2.78 12.10
N ARG A 79 6.07 2.33 12.70
CA ARG A 79 5.29 3.10 13.68
C ARG A 79 5.98 3.22 15.04
N LEU A 80 6.67 2.17 15.50
CA LEU A 80 7.34 2.15 16.80
C LEU A 80 8.37 3.28 16.96
N VAL A 81 9.13 3.64 15.92
CA VAL A 81 10.14 4.70 15.99
C VAL A 81 9.49 6.08 16.26
N LEU A 82 8.39 6.37 15.59
CA LEU A 82 7.69 7.66 15.74
C LEU A 82 7.00 7.75 17.11
N THR A 83 6.31 6.69 17.52
CA THR A 83 5.60 6.65 18.82
C THR A 83 6.59 6.65 19.98
N HIS A 84 7.73 5.96 19.89
CA HIS A 84 8.77 6.03 20.93
C HIS A 84 9.39 7.41 21.04
N ALA A 85 9.62 8.12 19.92
CA ALA A 85 10.14 9.49 19.96
C ALA A 85 9.13 10.47 20.60
N ALA A 86 7.84 10.36 20.25
CA ALA A 86 6.79 11.21 20.82
C ALA A 86 6.57 10.90 22.32
N PHE A 87 6.49 9.62 22.70
CA PHE A 87 6.38 9.21 24.09
C PHE A 87 7.62 9.62 24.89
N TRP A 88 8.83 9.51 24.33
CA TRP A 88 10.04 9.98 25.01
C TRP A 88 10.04 11.50 25.19
N ALA A 89 9.53 12.27 24.21
CA ALA A 89 9.39 13.71 24.36
C ALA A 89 8.38 14.11 25.46
N GLU A 90 7.29 13.36 25.60
CA GLU A 90 6.18 13.67 26.52
C GLU A 90 6.37 13.09 27.93
N ALA A 91 6.76 11.82 28.04
CA ALA A 91 6.83 11.08 29.30
C ALA A 91 8.20 11.19 30.01
N SER A 92 9.23 11.75 29.36
CA SER A 92 10.53 11.89 30.01
C SER A 92 10.53 13.06 31.00
N THR A 93 10.66 12.73 32.28
CA THR A 93 10.79 13.68 33.41
C THR A 93 12.24 14.12 33.68
N GLY A 94 13.18 13.73 32.82
CA GLY A 94 14.59 14.08 32.95
C GLY A 94 14.88 15.58 32.79
N ARG A 95 16.05 16.01 33.30
CA ARG A 95 16.53 17.40 33.24
C ARG A 95 16.58 17.97 31.82
N PHE A 96 16.95 17.15 30.84
CA PHE A 96 17.08 17.57 29.44
C PHE A 96 15.72 17.85 28.76
N PRO A 97 14.71 16.96 28.80
CA PRO A 97 13.35 17.26 28.34
C PRO A 97 12.69 18.47 29.03
N ALA A 98 12.91 18.63 30.34
CA ALA A 98 12.41 19.78 31.09
C ALA A 98 13.05 21.09 30.62
N TRP A 99 14.37 21.09 30.39
CA TRP A 99 15.08 22.23 29.78
C TRP A 99 14.60 22.51 28.35
N LEU A 100 14.36 21.47 27.54
CA LEU A 100 13.83 21.61 26.18
C LEU A 100 12.47 22.34 26.19
N ARG A 101 11.56 21.95 27.09
CA ARG A 101 10.24 22.59 27.26
C ARG A 101 10.33 24.01 27.81
N ALA A 102 11.16 24.23 28.84
CA ALA A 102 11.21 25.50 29.56
C ALA A 102 12.08 26.57 28.87
N VAL A 103 13.08 26.17 28.06
CA VAL A 103 14.14 27.07 27.59
C VAL A 103 14.26 27.06 26.06
N ALA A 104 14.30 25.88 25.44
CA ALA A 104 14.50 25.77 24.00
C ALA A 104 13.22 26.02 23.20
N ALA A 105 12.09 25.48 23.61
CA ALA A 105 10.81 25.64 22.91
C ALA A 105 10.33 27.10 22.82
N PRO A 106 10.37 27.93 23.89
CA PRO A 106 10.01 29.34 23.79
C PRO A 106 10.97 30.14 22.91
N ARG A 107 12.26 29.79 22.91
CA ARG A 107 13.27 30.44 22.04
C ARG A 107 13.15 30.04 20.58
N ALA A 108 12.66 28.84 20.29
CA ALA A 108 12.40 28.37 18.93
C ALA A 108 11.00 28.76 18.42
N ALA A 109 10.07 29.15 19.30
CA ALA A 109 8.71 29.56 18.95
C ALA A 109 8.63 30.63 17.84
N PRO A 110 9.50 31.66 17.77
CA PRO A 110 9.47 32.65 16.69
C PRO A 110 9.87 32.09 15.33
N ALA A 111 10.62 30.98 15.30
CA ALA A 111 10.99 30.27 14.06
C ALA A 111 9.89 29.29 13.61
N PHE A 112 8.92 28.98 14.46
CA PHE A 112 7.83 28.05 14.16
C PHE A 112 6.96 28.48 12.97
N PRO A 113 6.57 29.76 12.79
CA PRO A 113 5.88 30.23 11.59
C PRO A 113 6.72 30.10 10.32
N VAL A 114 8.04 30.36 10.40
CA VAL A 114 8.98 30.21 9.28
C VAL A 114 9.12 28.74 8.87
N LEU A 115 9.13 27.83 9.85
CA LEU A 115 9.16 26.40 9.61
C LEU A 115 7.84 25.89 9.01
N LEU A 116 6.69 26.38 9.51
CA LEU A 116 5.37 26.10 8.93
C LEU A 116 5.22 26.67 7.50
N GLY A 117 5.91 27.77 7.19
CA GLY A 117 6.01 28.32 5.83
C GLY A 117 6.71 27.38 4.84
N ARG A 118 7.51 26.42 5.32
CA ARG A 118 8.18 25.42 4.47
C ARG A 118 7.23 24.27 4.14
N ARG A 119 6.35 24.51 3.16
CA ARG A 119 5.31 23.57 2.69
C ARG A 119 5.80 22.12 2.50
N ARG A 120 7.03 21.90 2.01
CA ARG A 120 7.61 20.56 1.82
C ARG A 120 7.84 19.82 3.15
N LEU A 121 8.38 20.50 4.16
CA LEU A 121 8.64 19.89 5.47
C LEU A 121 7.33 19.58 6.21
N VAL A 122 6.39 20.52 6.17
CA VAL A 122 5.05 20.32 6.76
C VAL A 122 4.32 19.17 6.07
N ALA A 123 4.33 19.13 4.73
CA ALA A 123 3.72 18.03 3.98
C ALA A 123 4.35 16.67 4.32
N GLU A 124 5.69 16.60 4.48
CA GLU A 124 6.37 15.37 4.89
C GLU A 124 6.01 14.95 6.32
N ALA A 125 5.95 15.89 7.27
CA ALA A 125 5.51 15.61 8.64
C ALA A 125 4.06 15.10 8.67
N VAL A 126 3.15 15.77 7.94
CA VAL A 126 1.75 15.34 7.80
C VAL A 126 1.67 13.93 7.20
N ARG A 127 2.44 13.61 6.15
CA ARG A 127 2.46 12.26 5.54
C ARG A 127 2.93 11.17 6.50
N VAL A 128 3.90 11.47 7.36
CA VAL A 128 4.38 10.54 8.38
C VAL A 128 3.31 10.30 9.45
N VAL A 129 2.70 11.36 9.98
CA VAL A 129 1.68 11.28 11.03
C VAL A 129 0.39 10.61 10.52
N SER A 130 -0.04 10.93 9.30
CA SER A 130 -1.23 10.37 8.63
C SER A 130 -1.07 8.95 8.11
N GLN A 131 0.08 8.31 8.34
CA GLN A 131 0.38 6.94 7.89
C GLN A 131 0.32 6.75 6.35
N LEU A 132 0.43 7.84 5.58
CA LEU A 132 0.42 7.77 4.11
C LEU A 132 1.72 7.20 3.51
N ARG A 133 2.77 7.03 4.32
CA ARG A 133 4.08 6.48 3.89
C ARG A 133 4.22 4.97 4.04
N VAL A 134 3.19 4.27 4.53
CA VAL A 134 3.24 2.81 4.58
C VAL A 134 3.44 2.28 3.16
N ASN A 135 4.48 1.49 2.96
CA ASN A 135 4.82 0.88 1.68
C ASN A 135 5.27 -0.57 1.91
N TYR A 136 5.09 -1.38 0.89
CA TYR A 136 5.36 -2.82 0.89
C TYR A 136 6.43 -3.19 -0.14
N ARG A 137 7.40 -2.31 -0.40
CA ARG A 137 8.43 -2.53 -1.45
C ARG A 137 9.23 -3.83 -1.31
N ARG A 138 9.23 -4.44 -0.12
CA ARG A 138 9.89 -5.73 0.17
C ARG A 138 8.92 -6.92 0.20
N SER A 139 7.65 -6.70 -0.14
CA SER A 139 6.66 -7.76 -0.24
C SER A 139 6.93 -8.61 -1.46
N PRO A 140 6.70 -9.94 -1.40
CA PRO A 140 6.75 -10.79 -2.58
C PRO A 140 5.73 -10.36 -3.66
N LEU A 141 4.70 -9.61 -3.28
CA LEU A 141 3.66 -9.14 -4.20
C LEU A 141 4.00 -7.82 -4.92
N SER A 142 5.19 -7.25 -4.64
CA SER A 142 5.66 -5.98 -5.20
C SER A 142 6.72 -6.25 -6.27
N VAL A 143 6.28 -6.41 -7.51
CA VAL A 143 7.09 -6.87 -8.63
C VAL A 143 7.36 -5.72 -9.60
N GLU A 144 8.64 -5.50 -9.93
CA GLU A 144 9.04 -4.59 -11.00
C GLU A 144 9.25 -5.40 -12.27
N GLY A 145 8.50 -5.06 -13.31
CA GLY A 145 8.64 -5.70 -14.61
C GLY A 145 9.78 -5.11 -15.45
N THR A 146 10.12 -5.80 -16.53
CA THR A 146 11.19 -5.40 -17.44
C THR A 146 10.67 -4.97 -18.81
N PRO A 147 11.07 -3.78 -19.32
CA PRO A 147 11.91 -2.76 -18.71
C PRO A 147 11.19 -1.92 -17.62
N PRO A 148 11.92 -1.31 -16.67
CA PRO A 148 11.32 -0.60 -15.54
C PRO A 148 10.65 0.70 -15.96
N LEU A 149 9.45 0.96 -15.41
CA LEU A 149 8.70 2.19 -15.67
C LEU A 149 9.27 3.37 -14.86
N ARG A 150 9.59 4.47 -15.55
CA ARG A 150 10.02 5.73 -14.94
C ARG A 150 8.83 6.65 -14.68
N GLY A 151 8.96 7.53 -13.67
CA GLY A 151 7.93 8.55 -13.37
C GLY A 151 6.67 8.03 -12.68
N ALA A 152 6.57 6.73 -12.41
CA ALA A 152 5.48 6.13 -11.63
C ALA A 152 5.93 5.78 -10.19
N PRO A 153 4.99 5.60 -9.25
CA PRO A 153 5.29 5.00 -7.94
C PRO A 153 5.87 3.59 -8.09
N ARG A 154 6.70 3.16 -7.14
CA ARG A 154 7.34 1.84 -7.19
C ARG A 154 6.37 0.74 -6.74
N PRO A 155 6.59 -0.52 -7.12
CA PRO A 155 5.88 -1.64 -6.53
C PRO A 155 5.99 -1.60 -5.01
N GLY A 156 4.85 -1.79 -4.34
CA GLY A 156 4.69 -1.66 -2.91
C GLY A 156 4.37 -0.25 -2.42
N ASP A 157 4.54 0.80 -3.23
CA ASP A 157 4.11 2.15 -2.85
C ASP A 157 2.59 2.27 -2.94
N ARG A 158 2.01 3.08 -2.04
CA ARG A 158 0.61 3.50 -2.16
C ARG A 158 0.46 4.39 -3.39
N LEU A 159 -0.56 4.13 -4.19
CA LEU A 159 -0.84 4.94 -5.37
C LEU A 159 -1.36 6.33 -4.94
N PRO A 160 -0.67 7.42 -5.30
CA PRO A 160 -1.14 8.77 -4.99
C PRO A 160 -2.41 9.09 -5.79
N ASP A 161 -3.30 9.88 -5.21
CA ASP A 161 -4.47 10.36 -5.94
C ASP A 161 -4.07 11.44 -6.94
N ALA A 162 -4.66 11.41 -8.12
CA ALA A 162 -4.37 12.32 -9.22
C ALA A 162 -5.60 12.51 -10.10
N THR A 163 -5.63 13.59 -10.87
CA THR A 163 -6.64 13.76 -11.90
C THR A 163 -6.26 12.92 -13.11
N VAL A 164 -7.16 12.04 -13.52
CA VAL A 164 -6.97 11.12 -14.65
C VAL A 164 -8.10 11.25 -15.66
N GLY A 165 -7.78 11.07 -16.93
CA GLY A 165 -8.75 10.95 -18.00
C GLY A 165 -8.97 9.47 -18.34
N VAL A 166 -10.20 8.99 -18.27
CA VAL A 166 -10.58 7.61 -18.63
C VAL A 166 -11.79 7.68 -19.56
N ALA A 167 -11.71 7.04 -20.72
CA ALA A 167 -12.79 7.03 -21.72
C ALA A 167 -13.35 8.43 -22.07
N GLY A 168 -12.48 9.45 -22.09
CA GLY A 168 -12.85 10.83 -22.42
C GLY A 168 -13.38 11.67 -21.24
N ALA A 169 -13.63 11.06 -20.07
CA ALA A 169 -14.05 11.78 -18.86
C ALA A 169 -12.87 12.02 -17.90
N ALA A 170 -12.80 13.20 -17.30
CA ALA A 170 -11.85 13.51 -16.24
C ALA A 170 -12.43 13.13 -14.87
N GLY A 171 -11.60 12.55 -14.00
CA GLY A 171 -11.99 12.16 -12.64
C GLY A 171 -10.81 12.00 -11.69
N ARG A 172 -11.10 11.74 -10.41
CA ARG A 172 -10.08 11.40 -9.41
C ARG A 172 -9.72 9.93 -9.52
N LEU A 173 -8.43 9.63 -9.55
CA LEU A 173 -7.92 8.26 -9.68
C LEU A 173 -8.48 7.36 -8.58
N HIS A 174 -8.52 7.82 -7.34
CA HIS A 174 -9.08 7.03 -6.23
C HIS A 174 -10.59 6.76 -6.39
N ALA A 175 -11.34 7.65 -7.03
CA ALA A 175 -12.77 7.43 -7.31
C ALA A 175 -12.96 6.36 -8.40
N VAL A 176 -12.11 6.37 -9.44
CA VAL A 176 -12.14 5.35 -10.50
C VAL A 176 -11.76 3.97 -9.95
N LEU A 177 -10.86 3.94 -8.97
CA LEU A 177 -10.39 2.72 -8.29
C LEU A 177 -11.30 2.27 -7.13
N ALA A 178 -12.41 2.96 -6.86
CA ALA A 178 -13.34 2.64 -5.77
C ALA A 178 -14.25 1.45 -6.10
N ARG A 179 -13.68 0.41 -6.71
CA ARG A 179 -14.36 -0.85 -7.08
C ARG A 179 -13.55 -2.03 -6.54
N PRO A 180 -14.17 -3.15 -6.18
CA PRO A 180 -13.42 -4.32 -5.75
C PRO A 180 -12.58 -4.90 -6.89
N GLY A 181 -11.34 -5.30 -6.58
CA GLY A 181 -10.47 -6.03 -7.50
C GLY A 181 -9.15 -5.34 -7.83
N VAL A 182 -8.44 -5.94 -8.77
CA VAL A 182 -7.18 -5.45 -9.32
C VAL A 182 -7.48 -4.49 -10.46
N HIS A 183 -6.75 -3.39 -10.52
CA HIS A 183 -6.90 -2.41 -11.58
C HIS A 183 -5.61 -2.28 -12.38
N LEU A 184 -5.72 -2.44 -13.70
CA LEU A 184 -4.61 -2.29 -14.64
C LEU A 184 -4.70 -0.90 -15.27
N LEU A 185 -3.80 0.00 -14.87
CA LEU A 185 -3.69 1.35 -15.40
C LEU A 185 -2.75 1.34 -16.60
N LEU A 186 -3.33 1.40 -17.80
CA LEU A 186 -2.61 1.48 -19.06
C LEU A 186 -2.35 2.93 -19.44
N GLN A 187 -1.13 3.22 -19.85
CA GLN A 187 -0.84 4.48 -20.54
C GLN A 187 -1.55 4.50 -21.91
N ARG A 188 -1.77 5.71 -22.44
CA ARG A 188 -2.60 5.97 -23.62
C ARG A 188 -2.27 5.07 -24.80
N ASP A 189 -0.98 4.79 -25.02
CA ASP A 189 -0.46 4.14 -26.21
C ASP A 189 -0.09 2.65 -25.96
N ALA A 190 -0.42 2.10 -24.79
CA ALA A 190 -0.14 0.70 -24.43
C ALA A 190 -1.01 -0.29 -25.21
N ALA A 191 -0.52 -1.52 -25.43
CA ALA A 191 -1.33 -2.57 -26.02
C ALA A 191 -2.57 -2.89 -25.14
N PRO A 192 -3.70 -3.32 -25.73
CA PRO A 192 -4.84 -3.77 -24.95
C PRO A 192 -4.48 -5.04 -24.15
N LEU A 193 -5.02 -5.16 -22.95
CA LEU A 193 -4.84 -6.31 -22.08
C LEU A 193 -6.20 -6.90 -21.70
N PRO A 194 -6.30 -8.21 -21.46
CA PRO A 194 -7.56 -8.85 -21.10
C PRO A 194 -8.06 -8.37 -19.73
N SER A 195 -9.37 -8.16 -19.62
CA SER A 195 -10.06 -7.98 -18.35
C SER A 195 -10.52 -9.32 -17.79
N GLY A 196 -10.98 -9.32 -16.54
CA GLY A 196 -11.53 -10.50 -15.89
C GLY A 196 -12.47 -10.12 -14.75
N PRO A 197 -13.11 -11.10 -14.09
CA PRO A 197 -14.09 -10.85 -13.03
C PRO A 197 -13.54 -10.03 -11.86
N TRP A 198 -12.23 -10.11 -11.62
CA TRP A 198 -11.52 -9.38 -10.56
C TRP A 198 -10.45 -8.44 -11.11
N VAL A 199 -10.39 -8.23 -12.44
CA VAL A 199 -9.36 -7.44 -13.12
C VAL A 199 -10.03 -6.42 -14.02
N THR A 200 -9.95 -5.15 -13.61
CA THR A 200 -10.47 -4.01 -14.37
C THR A 200 -9.34 -3.34 -15.13
N VAL A 201 -9.52 -3.09 -16.43
CA VAL A 201 -8.53 -2.40 -17.27
C VAL A 201 -8.97 -0.96 -17.49
N LEU A 202 -8.09 -0.01 -17.20
CA LEU A 202 -8.34 1.42 -17.31
C LEU A 202 -7.24 2.06 -18.17
N ARG A 203 -7.64 2.65 -19.31
CA ARG A 203 -6.72 3.38 -20.18
C ARG A 203 -6.75 4.87 -19.85
N LEU A 204 -5.59 5.40 -19.51
CA LEU A 204 -5.40 6.80 -19.11
C LEU A 204 -5.14 7.67 -20.34
N SER A 205 -6.10 8.49 -20.74
CA SER A 205 -5.98 9.35 -21.92
C SER A 205 -4.97 10.49 -21.74
N ASN A 206 -4.75 10.92 -20.49
CA ASN A 206 -3.81 11.99 -20.13
C ASN A 206 -2.43 11.48 -19.68
N SER A 207 -2.12 10.20 -19.88
CA SER A 207 -0.80 9.63 -19.57
C SER A 207 -0.16 9.04 -20.84
N PRO A 208 0.74 9.76 -21.52
CA PRO A 208 1.38 9.27 -22.74
C PRO A 208 2.32 8.09 -22.45
N GLY A 209 2.54 7.23 -23.44
CA GLY A 209 3.45 6.08 -23.33
C GLY A 209 2.75 4.73 -23.39
N ARG A 210 3.53 3.67 -23.20
CA ARG A 210 3.10 2.26 -23.40
C ARG A 210 3.14 1.41 -22.13
N GLY A 211 3.38 2.05 -20.99
CA GLY A 211 3.54 1.39 -19.70
C GLY A 211 2.23 0.94 -19.08
N LEU A 212 2.39 0.15 -18.02
CA LEU A 212 1.33 -0.45 -17.23
C LEU A 212 1.68 -0.30 -15.74
N VAL A 213 0.67 0.03 -14.94
CA VAL A 213 0.72 -0.06 -13.48
C VAL A 213 -0.46 -0.89 -13.01
N ALA A 214 -0.20 -2.05 -12.38
CA ALA A 214 -1.22 -2.86 -11.74
C ALA A 214 -1.35 -2.48 -10.27
N VAL A 215 -2.59 -2.17 -9.86
CA VAL A 215 -2.94 -1.71 -8.54
C VAL A 215 -3.71 -2.81 -7.82
N ARG A 216 -3.22 -3.17 -6.63
CA ARG A 216 -3.86 -4.14 -5.73
C ARG A 216 -5.20 -3.61 -5.21
N PRO A 217 -6.09 -4.48 -4.73
CA PRO A 217 -7.36 -4.06 -4.11
C PRO A 217 -7.20 -3.14 -2.88
N ASP A 218 -6.03 -3.14 -2.23
CA ASP A 218 -5.70 -2.25 -1.11
C ASP A 218 -5.05 -0.92 -1.54
N GLY A 219 -5.07 -0.58 -2.83
CA GLY A 219 -4.59 0.69 -3.38
C GLY A 219 -3.07 0.84 -3.48
N HIS A 220 -2.32 -0.25 -3.30
CA HIS A 220 -0.87 -0.27 -3.46
C HIS A 220 -0.51 -0.76 -4.86
N VAL A 221 0.58 -0.23 -5.42
CA VAL A 221 1.13 -0.74 -6.68
C VAL A 221 1.64 -2.16 -6.44
N GLY A 222 1.14 -3.13 -7.19
CA GLY A 222 1.61 -4.51 -7.12
C GLY A 222 2.62 -4.84 -8.21
N PHE A 223 2.37 -4.35 -9.43
CA PHE A 223 3.23 -4.55 -10.58
C PHE A 223 3.31 -3.30 -11.44
N ARG A 224 4.44 -3.09 -12.12
CA ARG A 224 4.54 -2.09 -13.19
C ARG A 224 5.58 -2.49 -14.22
N CYS A 225 5.38 -2.08 -15.47
CA CYS A 225 6.34 -2.27 -16.55
C CYS A 225 6.25 -1.11 -17.55
N ALA A 226 7.37 -0.73 -18.18
CA ALA A 226 7.42 0.38 -19.12
C ALA A 226 6.81 0.05 -20.49
N ALA A 227 6.75 -1.24 -20.82
CA ALA A 227 5.97 -1.77 -21.92
C ALA A 227 4.98 -2.78 -21.35
N ALA A 228 3.69 -2.65 -21.66
CA ALA A 228 2.67 -3.59 -21.20
C ALA A 228 2.95 -5.00 -21.76
N ASP A 229 3.72 -5.81 -21.01
CA ASP A 229 4.04 -7.19 -21.32
C ASP A 229 2.97 -8.13 -20.72
N PRO A 230 2.19 -8.85 -21.55
CA PRO A 230 1.17 -9.78 -21.08
C PRO A 230 1.73 -10.96 -20.29
N VAL A 231 2.95 -11.42 -20.58
CA VAL A 231 3.55 -12.60 -19.94
C VAL A 231 3.91 -12.29 -18.50
N GLU A 232 4.66 -11.21 -18.27
CA GLU A 232 5.02 -10.78 -16.91
C GLU A 232 3.78 -10.42 -16.09
N LEU A 233 2.81 -9.73 -16.70
CA LEU A 233 1.55 -9.42 -16.03
C LEU A 233 0.80 -10.71 -15.64
N THR A 234 0.72 -11.70 -16.53
CA THR A 234 0.03 -12.96 -16.25
C THR A 234 0.71 -13.70 -15.10
N GLY A 235 2.05 -13.72 -15.05
CA GLY A 235 2.81 -14.25 -13.93
C GLY A 235 2.48 -13.54 -12.61
N TRP A 236 2.40 -12.21 -12.62
CA TRP A 236 2.01 -11.45 -11.43
C TRP A 236 0.54 -11.66 -11.03
N LEU A 237 -0.39 -11.78 -11.99
CA LEU A 237 -1.79 -12.09 -11.72
C LEU A 237 -1.95 -13.51 -11.15
N ALA A 238 -1.18 -14.48 -11.62
CA ALA A 238 -1.14 -15.84 -11.08
C ALA A 238 -0.65 -15.83 -9.63
N LEU A 239 0.43 -15.09 -9.32
CA LEU A 239 0.97 -14.94 -7.97
C LEU A 239 -0.08 -14.51 -6.93
N ILE A 240 -1.04 -13.67 -7.33
CA ILE A 240 -2.10 -13.18 -6.43
C ILE A 240 -3.44 -13.92 -6.59
N GLY A 241 -3.53 -14.94 -7.45
CA GLY A 241 -4.78 -15.69 -7.69
C GLY A 241 -5.82 -14.92 -8.52
N ALA A 242 -5.37 -13.94 -9.31
CA ALA A 242 -6.20 -13.07 -10.13
C ALA A 242 -6.15 -13.39 -11.63
N ALA A 243 -5.39 -14.42 -12.03
CA ALA A 243 -5.25 -14.79 -13.43
C ALA A 243 -6.64 -15.09 -14.04
N PRO A 244 -6.92 -14.59 -15.27
CA PRO A 244 -8.12 -14.99 -15.99
C PRO A 244 -8.07 -16.50 -16.23
N SER A 245 -9.20 -17.18 -16.00
CA SER A 245 -9.33 -18.59 -16.34
C SER A 245 -9.11 -18.76 -17.84
N ALA A 246 -8.28 -19.74 -18.23
CA ALA A 246 -8.21 -20.15 -19.63
C ALA A 246 -9.63 -20.46 -20.12
N PRO A 247 -9.98 -20.14 -21.39
CA PRO A 247 -11.23 -20.61 -21.93
C PRO A 247 -11.26 -22.14 -21.79
N VAL A 248 -12.28 -22.66 -21.12
CA VAL A 248 -12.58 -24.08 -21.16
C VAL A 248 -12.83 -24.37 -22.64
N GLY A 249 -11.91 -25.09 -23.28
CA GLY A 249 -12.07 -25.51 -24.67
C GLY A 249 -13.37 -26.32 -24.82
N PRO A 250 -13.97 -26.30 -26.02
CA PRO A 250 -15.23 -26.99 -26.28
C PRO A 250 -15.15 -28.50 -25.99
#